data_AF-A0A0F8UR50-F1
#
_entry.id   AF-A0A0F8UR50-F1
#
_cell.length_a   1.000
_cell.length_b   1.000
_cell.length_c   1.000
_cell.angle_alpha   90.00
_cell.angle_beta   90.00
_cell.angle_gamma   90.00
#
_symmetry.space_group_name_H-M   'P 1'
#
loop_
_entity.id
_entity.type
_entity.pdbx_description
1 polymer ?
#
loop_
_entity_poly.entity_id
_entity_poly.type
_entity_poly.pdbx_seq_one_letter_code
_entity_poly.pdbx_strand_id
1 'polypeptide(L)'
;PLHGTMTGVKDAVKESLLGTPFEESHLSLQARATFLRHARKDETTGELYMAQDDFVQAIAPKHEDYHKIKREHYGILFRVADTHRTGRITLTEWATFENLLSKPDAEYEIAFRLFDTDRTGTVKWDDFQKIYTMSKTPDSIPFDWNSEWASLYTGRTKTRHDMSYPQFAQMLRGLQGERIRQAFHVFDKDGDGYIEPEDFQRIILETSKHKLSDYVLEHLPSLCNISAGTKISYATVRAFQNIMREMDMIDLIIREATEKSDDGKITRSDFLNAAARLTRFSLFTPMEADILFHFAGLDAPSGRLSQNDFAKVIDASWRTPLAVAEHAVATASDATHKAAEKTKSILHSVLESVHHFALGSVAGAFGAFMVYPIDLVKTRMQNQRSTRVGELLYNNSLDCARKVIRNEGFLGLYSGVIPQLIGVAPEKAIKLTVNDLVRGHFANKETGKIKYPYEILAGGSAGACQVIFTNPLEIVKIRLQVQGEIAKNVEGAPRRSALWIVKNLGLVGLYKGASACLLRDGEFFFFF
;
A
#
# COMPACT_ATOMS: atom_id res chain seq x y z
N PRO A 1 31.20 21.21 -43.51
CA PRO A 1 31.36 20.54 -42.19
C PRO A 1 30.18 20.67 -41.20
N LEU A 2 29.13 21.47 -41.49
CA LEU A 2 28.00 21.70 -40.56
C LEU A 2 26.66 21.05 -40.97
N HIS A 3 26.62 20.26 -42.05
CA HIS A 3 25.39 19.58 -42.50
C HIS A 3 25.26 18.13 -42.02
N GLY A 4 26.33 17.54 -41.44
CA GLY A 4 26.33 16.14 -40.99
C GLY A 4 25.94 15.92 -39.53
N THR A 5 25.81 16.97 -38.72
CA THR A 5 25.52 16.86 -37.29
C THR A 5 24.03 16.87 -36.96
N MET A 6 23.17 17.51 -37.77
CA MET A 6 21.72 17.53 -37.53
C MET A 6 21.01 16.21 -37.90
N THR A 7 21.52 15.47 -38.89
CA THR A 7 21.02 14.14 -39.23
C THR A 7 21.35 13.13 -38.13
N GLY A 8 22.58 13.13 -37.61
CA GLY A 8 22.97 12.24 -36.51
C GLY A 8 22.19 12.45 -35.20
N VAL A 9 21.77 13.68 -34.89
CA VAL A 9 20.91 13.95 -33.72
C VAL A 9 19.48 13.48 -33.96
N LYS A 10 18.94 13.65 -35.17
CA LYS A 10 17.62 13.09 -35.51
C LYS A 10 17.62 11.57 -35.48
N ASP A 11 18.68 10.94 -35.98
CA ASP A 11 18.82 9.48 -35.98
C ASP A 11 19.06 8.92 -34.57
N ALA A 12 19.83 9.61 -33.71
CA ALA A 12 20.00 9.22 -32.30
C ALA A 12 18.73 9.41 -31.45
N VAL A 13 17.95 10.47 -31.71
CA VAL A 13 16.63 10.65 -31.07
C VAL A 13 15.64 9.61 -31.61
N LYS A 14 15.71 9.30 -32.90
CA LYS A 14 14.91 8.25 -33.54
C LYS A 14 15.27 6.86 -32.98
N GLU A 15 16.54 6.52 -32.77
CA GLU A 15 16.97 5.26 -32.13
C GLU A 15 16.61 5.21 -30.63
N SER A 16 16.72 6.34 -29.92
CA SER A 16 16.28 6.46 -28.52
C SER A 16 14.76 6.31 -28.36
N LEU A 17 13.97 6.82 -29.32
CA LEU A 17 12.50 6.71 -29.34
C LEU A 17 11.99 5.39 -29.93
N LEU A 18 12.70 4.80 -30.90
CA LEU A 18 12.36 3.51 -31.50
C LEU A 18 12.67 2.34 -30.56
N GLY A 19 13.47 2.57 -29.52
CA GLY A 19 14.04 1.50 -28.73
C GLY A 19 14.97 0.68 -29.61
N THR A 20 16.27 0.74 -29.34
CA THR A 20 17.11 -0.42 -29.68
C THR A 20 16.41 -1.68 -29.17
N PRO A 21 16.41 -2.81 -29.91
CA PRO A 21 16.03 -4.08 -29.32
C PRO A 21 17.06 -4.39 -28.23
N PHE A 22 16.84 -3.81 -27.06
CA PHE A 22 17.64 -4.03 -25.88
C PHE A 22 17.50 -5.50 -25.55
N GLU A 23 18.66 -6.16 -25.45
CA GLU A 23 18.83 -7.50 -24.87
C GLU A 23 17.81 -7.71 -23.75
N GLU A 24 17.04 -8.80 -23.85
CA GLU A 24 16.00 -9.26 -22.92
C GLU A 24 15.86 -8.35 -21.69
N SER A 25 15.16 -7.23 -21.87
CA SER A 25 14.97 -6.26 -20.81
C SER A 25 14.46 -6.99 -19.58
N HIS A 26 15.09 -6.80 -18.42
CA HIS A 26 14.78 -7.45 -17.15
C HIS A 26 13.31 -7.24 -16.78
N LEU A 27 12.42 -8.04 -17.38
CA LEU A 27 11.01 -8.02 -17.09
C LEU A 27 10.89 -8.53 -15.66
N SER A 28 10.25 -7.74 -14.79
CA SER A 28 10.00 -8.20 -13.43
C SER A 28 9.27 -9.55 -13.51
N LEU A 29 9.61 -10.48 -12.62
CA LEU A 29 8.95 -11.80 -12.59
C LEU A 29 7.42 -11.65 -12.48
N GLN A 30 6.97 -10.58 -11.80
CA GLN A 30 5.57 -10.19 -11.71
C GLN A 30 4.98 -9.77 -13.07
N ALA A 31 5.63 -8.87 -13.81
CA ALA A 31 5.16 -8.45 -15.13
C ALA A 31 5.10 -9.62 -16.13
N ARG A 32 6.06 -10.56 -16.06
CA ARG A 32 6.04 -11.79 -16.85
C ARG A 32 4.86 -12.70 -16.47
N ALA A 33 4.64 -12.89 -15.18
CA ALA A 33 3.53 -13.69 -14.68
C ALA A 33 2.17 -13.10 -15.06
N THR A 34 2.04 -11.77 -15.02
CA THR A 34 0.84 -11.05 -15.45
C THR A 34 0.57 -11.28 -16.95
N PHE A 35 1.58 -11.15 -17.80
CA PHE A 35 1.44 -11.45 -19.23
C PHE A 35 0.96 -12.89 -19.45
N LEU A 36 1.64 -13.88 -18.87
CA LEU A 36 1.30 -15.29 -19.06
C LEU A 36 -0.09 -15.66 -18.53
N ARG A 37 -0.58 -14.95 -17.52
CA ARG A 37 -1.93 -15.16 -16.95
C ARG A 37 -3.04 -14.70 -17.89
N HIS A 38 -2.80 -13.64 -18.65
CA HIS A 38 -3.83 -12.98 -19.48
C HIS A 38 -3.64 -13.24 -20.98
N ALA A 39 -2.46 -13.69 -21.42
CA ALA A 39 -2.19 -14.00 -22.81
C ALA A 39 -2.96 -15.23 -23.30
N ARG A 40 -3.44 -15.14 -24.55
CA ARG A 40 -4.02 -16.24 -25.30
C ARG A 40 -2.97 -16.81 -26.25
N LYS A 41 -3.14 -18.08 -26.62
CA LYS A 41 -2.28 -18.74 -27.59
C LYS A 41 -2.89 -18.64 -28.98
N ASP A 42 -2.11 -18.23 -29.97
CA ASP A 42 -2.53 -18.31 -31.36
C ASP A 42 -2.57 -19.79 -31.80
N GLU A 43 -3.69 -20.23 -32.35
CA GLU A 43 -3.86 -21.60 -32.84
C GLU A 43 -3.01 -21.88 -34.10
N THR A 44 -2.61 -20.83 -34.82
CA THR A 44 -1.87 -20.96 -36.09
C THR A 44 -0.35 -20.88 -35.90
N THR A 45 0.16 -19.95 -35.08
CA THR A 45 1.60 -19.77 -34.85
C THR A 45 2.09 -20.40 -33.55
N GLY A 46 1.18 -20.69 -32.61
CA GLY A 46 1.51 -21.18 -31.27
C GLY A 46 2.10 -20.10 -30.34
N GLU A 47 2.22 -18.86 -30.80
CA GLU A 47 2.75 -17.75 -30.01
C GLU A 47 1.70 -17.21 -29.03
N LEU A 48 2.18 -16.72 -27.88
CA LEU A 48 1.33 -16.07 -26.87
C LEU A 48 1.19 -14.59 -27.17
N TYR A 49 -0.05 -14.09 -27.20
CA TYR A 49 -0.36 -12.69 -27.40
C TYR A 49 -1.52 -12.23 -26.51
N MET A 50 -1.60 -10.93 -26.25
CA MET A 50 -2.75 -10.30 -25.58
C MET A 50 -3.55 -9.48 -26.57
N ALA A 51 -4.86 -9.71 -26.64
CA ALA A 51 -5.78 -8.81 -27.33
C ALA A 51 -6.11 -7.59 -26.45
N GLN A 52 -6.80 -6.60 -27.00
CA GLN A 52 -7.15 -5.37 -26.27
C GLN A 52 -7.90 -5.64 -24.96
N ASP A 53 -8.85 -6.57 -24.98
CA ASP A 53 -9.62 -6.93 -23.77
C ASP A 53 -8.75 -7.59 -22.71
N ASP A 54 -7.80 -8.45 -23.11
CA ASP A 54 -6.88 -9.13 -22.19
C ASP A 54 -5.92 -8.14 -21.55
N PHE A 55 -5.43 -7.20 -22.36
CA PHE A 55 -4.58 -6.12 -21.88
C PHE A 55 -5.30 -5.26 -20.86
N VAL A 56 -6.54 -4.82 -21.14
CA VAL A 56 -7.35 -4.06 -20.17
C VAL A 56 -7.61 -4.87 -18.90
N GLN A 57 -7.82 -6.19 -19.00
CA GLN A 57 -7.93 -7.05 -17.82
C GLN A 57 -6.63 -7.17 -17.01
N ALA A 58 -5.47 -7.10 -17.66
CA ALA A 58 -4.17 -7.17 -17.03
C ALA A 58 -3.82 -5.87 -16.29
N ILE A 59 -4.13 -4.70 -16.87
CA ILE A 59 -3.70 -3.41 -16.33
C ILE A 59 -4.75 -2.69 -15.46
N ALA A 60 -6.05 -2.93 -15.69
CA ALA A 60 -7.08 -2.19 -14.99
C ALA A 60 -7.22 -2.70 -13.53
N PRO A 61 -7.12 -1.83 -12.51
CA PRO A 61 -7.18 -2.26 -11.12
C PRO A 61 -8.53 -2.90 -10.75
N LYS A 62 -8.51 -4.11 -10.19
CA LYS A 62 -9.74 -4.88 -9.92
C LYS A 62 -10.65 -4.30 -8.84
N HIS A 63 -10.08 -3.50 -7.94
CA HIS A 63 -10.77 -2.92 -6.79
C HIS A 63 -11.06 -1.43 -6.95
N GLU A 64 -10.81 -0.88 -8.13
CA GLU A 64 -11.14 0.50 -8.43
C GLU A 64 -12.62 0.60 -8.82
N ASP A 65 -13.27 1.63 -8.33
CA ASP A 65 -14.71 1.85 -8.54
C ASP A 65 -15.02 2.52 -9.89
N TYR A 66 -13.98 2.85 -10.68
CA TYR A 66 -14.06 3.37 -12.04
C TYR A 66 -14.97 4.61 -12.24
N HIS A 67 -15.29 5.33 -11.16
CA HIS A 67 -16.22 6.46 -11.18
C HIS A 67 -15.69 7.67 -11.98
N LYS A 68 -14.37 7.92 -11.94
CA LYS A 68 -13.71 9.01 -12.67
C LYS A 68 -13.07 8.53 -13.98
N ILE A 69 -12.34 7.42 -13.91
CA ILE A 69 -11.72 6.77 -15.06
C ILE A 69 -12.45 5.46 -15.29
N LYS A 70 -13.20 5.37 -16.38
CA LYS A 70 -13.87 4.12 -16.74
C LYS A 70 -12.86 3.07 -17.15
N ARG A 71 -13.16 1.80 -16.85
CA ARG A 71 -12.33 0.66 -17.22
C ARG A 71 -12.00 0.60 -18.73
N GLU A 72 -12.94 0.99 -19.58
CA GLU A 72 -12.77 1.06 -21.03
C GLU A 72 -11.68 2.06 -21.47
N HIS A 73 -11.43 3.12 -20.70
CA HIS A 73 -10.43 4.13 -21.04
C HIS A 73 -9.00 3.60 -20.94
N TYR A 74 -8.73 2.55 -20.16
CA TYR A 74 -7.44 1.86 -20.15
C TYR A 74 -7.10 1.24 -21.51
N GLY A 75 -8.12 0.99 -22.35
CA GLY A 75 -7.93 0.55 -23.73
C GLY A 75 -7.20 1.56 -24.61
N ILE A 76 -7.07 2.83 -24.20
CA ILE A 76 -6.24 3.83 -24.89
C ILE A 76 -4.75 3.45 -24.80
N LEU A 77 -4.31 2.93 -23.64
CA LEU A 77 -2.93 2.51 -23.42
C LEU A 77 -2.53 1.32 -24.30
N PHE A 78 -3.50 0.51 -24.72
CA PHE A 78 -3.27 -0.57 -25.68
C PHE A 78 -2.64 -0.04 -26.98
N ARG A 79 -3.07 1.14 -27.45
CA ARG A 79 -2.53 1.76 -28.69
C ARG A 79 -1.07 2.18 -28.55
N VAL A 80 -0.63 2.44 -27.32
CA VAL A 80 0.76 2.80 -27.00
C VAL A 80 1.61 1.53 -26.88
N ALA A 81 1.05 0.48 -26.29
CA ALA A 81 1.71 -0.81 -26.12
C ALA A 81 1.83 -1.61 -27.43
N ASP A 82 0.82 -1.59 -28.31
CA ASP A 82 0.85 -2.25 -29.63
C ASP A 82 1.77 -1.47 -30.58
N THR A 83 3.04 -1.89 -30.62
CA THR A 83 4.06 -1.15 -31.36
C THR A 83 3.94 -1.29 -32.87
N HIS A 84 3.47 -2.44 -33.32
CA HIS A 84 3.37 -2.79 -34.73
C HIS A 84 1.96 -2.59 -35.31
N ARG A 85 0.99 -2.11 -34.51
CA ARG A 85 -0.43 -1.94 -34.90
C ARG A 85 -1.07 -3.23 -35.41
N THR A 86 -0.67 -4.36 -34.83
CA THR A 86 -1.19 -5.66 -35.24
C THR A 86 -2.53 -5.98 -34.58
N GLY A 87 -2.98 -5.14 -33.62
CA GLY A 87 -4.13 -5.43 -32.78
C GLY A 87 -3.84 -6.48 -31.72
N ARG A 88 -2.56 -6.83 -31.51
CA ARG A 88 -2.09 -7.85 -30.59
C ARG A 88 -0.81 -7.37 -29.91
N ILE A 89 -0.63 -7.72 -28.64
CA ILE A 89 0.57 -7.40 -27.87
C ILE A 89 1.34 -8.68 -27.60
N THR A 90 2.57 -8.73 -28.09
CA THR A 90 3.54 -9.80 -27.82
C THR A 90 4.25 -9.60 -26.47
N LEU A 91 4.98 -10.62 -26.00
CA LEU A 91 5.75 -10.52 -24.75
C LEU A 91 6.82 -9.40 -24.80
N THR A 92 7.43 -9.18 -25.96
CA THR A 92 8.43 -8.13 -26.18
C THR A 92 7.82 -6.73 -26.14
N GLU A 93 6.63 -6.57 -26.71
CA GLU A 93 5.86 -5.32 -26.66
C GLU A 93 5.36 -5.02 -25.25
N TRP A 94 4.87 -6.04 -24.54
CA TRP A 94 4.53 -5.93 -23.13
C TRP A 94 5.73 -5.51 -22.28
N ALA A 95 6.91 -6.10 -22.54
CA ALA A 95 8.14 -5.70 -21.85
C ALA A 95 8.50 -4.24 -22.12
N THR A 96 8.39 -3.81 -23.38
CA THR A 96 8.64 -2.43 -23.77
C THR A 96 7.66 -1.46 -23.09
N PHE A 97 6.39 -1.85 -22.96
CA PHE A 97 5.37 -1.08 -22.27
C PHE A 97 5.63 -0.98 -20.76
N GLU A 98 5.98 -2.08 -20.09
CA GLU A 98 6.35 -2.07 -18.67
C GLU A 98 7.61 -1.23 -18.40
N ASN A 99 8.60 -1.30 -19.29
CA ASN A 99 9.79 -0.45 -19.20
C ASN A 99 9.44 1.03 -19.44
N LEU A 100 8.45 1.34 -20.28
CA LEU A 100 7.95 2.70 -20.45
C LEU A 100 7.30 3.21 -19.17
N LEU A 101 6.51 2.38 -18.47
CA LEU A 101 5.85 2.75 -17.22
C LEU A 101 6.83 3.00 -16.06
N SER A 102 8.02 2.40 -16.09
CA SER A 102 9.03 2.61 -15.04
C SER A 102 9.85 3.89 -15.21
N LYS A 103 9.69 4.62 -16.33
CA LYS A 103 10.37 5.89 -16.55
C LYS A 103 9.78 7.02 -15.70
N PRO A 104 10.60 7.98 -15.23
CA PRO A 104 10.10 9.10 -14.43
C PRO A 104 9.18 10.05 -15.21
N ASP A 105 9.32 10.12 -16.53
CA ASP A 105 8.54 10.95 -17.44
C ASP A 105 7.54 10.13 -18.29
N ALA A 106 7.18 8.93 -17.82
CA ALA A 106 6.30 7.99 -18.53
C ALA A 106 5.00 8.64 -19.02
N GLU A 107 4.39 9.53 -18.23
CA GLU A 107 3.15 10.22 -18.60
C GLU A 107 3.27 11.05 -19.90
N TYR A 108 4.39 11.76 -20.07
CA TYR A 108 4.65 12.58 -21.25
C TYR A 108 4.99 11.71 -22.45
N GLU A 109 5.77 10.65 -22.24
CA GLU A 109 6.17 9.75 -23.32
C GLU A 109 4.97 8.92 -23.83
N ILE A 110 4.09 8.46 -22.95
CA ILE A 110 2.82 7.80 -23.32
C ILE A 110 1.95 8.74 -24.13
N ALA A 111 1.77 9.99 -23.66
CA ALA A 111 1.01 10.99 -24.41
C ALA A 111 1.65 11.25 -25.78
N PHE A 112 2.97 11.43 -25.85
CA PHE A 112 3.68 11.66 -27.10
C PHE A 112 3.49 10.51 -28.09
N ARG A 113 3.63 9.25 -27.65
CA ARG A 113 3.42 8.07 -28.49
C ARG A 113 1.97 7.91 -28.95
N LEU A 114 1.00 8.40 -28.17
CA LEU A 114 -0.40 8.43 -28.57
C LEU A 114 -0.63 9.43 -29.71
N PHE A 115 0.05 10.57 -29.68
CA PHE A 115 -0.09 11.66 -30.66
C PHE A 115 0.84 11.51 -31.88
N ASP A 116 1.96 10.80 -31.77
CA ASP A 116 2.84 10.44 -32.88
C ASP A 116 2.30 9.19 -33.59
N THR A 117 1.26 9.38 -34.39
CA THR A 117 0.60 8.28 -35.10
C THR A 117 1.47 7.63 -36.16
N ASP A 118 2.45 8.33 -36.72
CA ASP A 118 3.30 7.77 -37.76
C ASP A 118 4.64 7.24 -37.22
N ARG A 119 4.89 7.38 -35.92
CA ARG A 119 6.15 7.02 -35.24
C ARG A 119 7.36 7.67 -35.89
N THR A 120 7.20 8.90 -36.36
CA THR A 120 8.29 9.64 -37.01
C THR A 120 9.23 10.26 -35.98
N GLY A 121 8.90 10.21 -34.69
CA GLY A 121 9.60 10.91 -33.63
C GLY A 121 9.18 12.38 -33.52
N THR A 122 8.07 12.76 -34.18
CA THR A 122 7.52 14.12 -34.20
C THR A 122 6.01 14.08 -34.27
N VAL A 123 5.32 14.89 -33.46
CA VAL A 123 3.87 15.04 -33.53
C VAL A 123 3.51 16.05 -34.62
N LYS A 124 2.83 15.58 -35.66
CA LYS A 124 2.30 16.43 -36.73
C LYS A 124 1.06 17.18 -36.26
N TRP A 125 0.87 18.39 -36.78
CA TRP A 125 -0.29 19.23 -36.45
C TRP A 125 -1.63 18.54 -36.75
N ASP A 126 -1.75 17.88 -37.91
CA ASP A 126 -3.00 17.27 -38.35
C ASP A 126 -3.41 16.09 -37.46
N ASP A 127 -2.44 15.26 -37.08
CA ASP A 127 -2.65 14.12 -36.17
C ASP A 127 -3.03 14.62 -34.77
N PHE A 128 -2.35 15.66 -34.31
CA PHE A 128 -2.66 16.32 -33.05
C PHE A 128 -4.09 16.84 -33.01
N GLN A 129 -4.48 17.64 -34.02
CA GLN A 129 -5.82 18.21 -34.10
C GLN A 129 -6.88 17.12 -34.19
N LYS A 130 -6.64 16.07 -34.98
CA LYS A 130 -7.55 14.93 -35.11
C LYS A 130 -7.81 14.24 -33.78
N ILE A 131 -6.76 13.84 -33.06
CA ILE A 131 -6.88 13.14 -31.78
C ILE A 131 -7.54 14.05 -30.73
N TYR A 132 -7.16 15.34 -30.72
CA TYR A 132 -7.75 16.32 -29.82
C TYR A 132 -9.25 16.48 -30.06
N THR A 133 -9.69 16.62 -31.32
CA THR A 133 -11.10 16.75 -31.68
C THR A 133 -11.88 15.47 -31.39
N MET A 134 -11.30 14.29 -31.61
CA MET A 134 -11.93 13.00 -31.27
C MET A 134 -12.18 12.83 -29.76
N SER A 135 -11.41 13.54 -28.93
CA SER A 135 -11.52 13.49 -27.47
C SER A 135 -12.56 14.49 -26.92
N LYS A 136 -13.15 15.33 -27.77
CA LYS A 136 -14.13 16.35 -27.37
C LYS A 136 -15.57 15.86 -27.51
N THR A 137 -16.40 16.29 -26.57
CA THR A 137 -17.86 16.19 -26.66
C THR A 137 -18.45 17.46 -27.30
N PRO A 138 -19.66 17.39 -27.90
CA PRO A 138 -20.32 18.57 -28.48
C PRO A 138 -20.50 19.73 -27.50
N ASP A 139 -20.67 19.44 -26.21
CA ASP A 139 -20.88 20.44 -25.15
C ASP A 139 -19.58 20.98 -24.52
N SER A 140 -18.42 20.55 -25.03
CA SER A 140 -17.12 20.97 -24.52
C SER A 140 -16.85 22.46 -24.76
N ILE A 141 -16.19 23.10 -23.81
CA ILE A 141 -15.73 24.48 -23.92
C ILE A 141 -14.77 24.58 -25.12
N PRO A 142 -14.99 25.55 -26.02
CA PRO A 142 -14.14 25.73 -27.19
C PRO A 142 -12.72 26.10 -26.75
N PHE A 143 -11.75 25.64 -27.54
CA PHE A 143 -10.34 26.00 -27.37
C PHE A 143 -9.80 26.48 -28.70
N ASP A 144 -9.24 27.69 -28.70
CA ASP A 144 -8.65 28.33 -29.86
C ASP A 144 -7.17 27.99 -30.02
N TRP A 145 -6.91 27.10 -30.98
CA TRP A 145 -5.57 26.71 -31.42
C TRP A 145 -4.89 27.74 -32.35
N ASN A 146 -5.57 28.83 -32.71
CA ASN A 146 -4.98 29.97 -33.40
C ASN A 146 -4.62 31.11 -32.43
N SER A 147 -4.79 30.90 -31.13
CA SER A 147 -4.33 31.83 -30.10
C SER A 147 -2.83 32.10 -30.18
N GLU A 148 -2.41 33.26 -29.66
CA GLU A 148 -1.00 33.64 -29.59
C GLU A 148 -0.17 32.55 -28.90
N TRP A 149 -0.64 32.04 -27.75
CA TRP A 149 0.01 30.95 -27.02
C TRP A 149 0.20 29.70 -27.87
N ALA A 150 -0.85 29.21 -28.54
CA ALA A 150 -0.77 27.98 -29.34
C ALA A 150 0.17 28.16 -30.54
N SER A 151 0.18 29.35 -31.13
CA SER A 151 1.02 29.67 -32.28
C SER A 151 2.52 29.66 -31.97
N LEU A 152 2.93 29.85 -30.71
CA LEU A 152 4.32 29.75 -30.29
C LEU A 152 4.86 28.32 -30.34
N TYR A 153 3.99 27.32 -30.13
CA TYR A 153 4.38 25.91 -30.13
C TYR A 153 4.20 25.23 -31.48
N THR A 154 3.17 25.62 -32.21
CA THR A 154 2.75 24.91 -33.43
C THR A 154 2.85 25.77 -34.68
N GLY A 155 3.23 27.05 -34.55
CA GLY A 155 3.27 28.03 -35.63
C GLY A 155 1.90 28.65 -35.92
N ARG A 156 1.88 29.71 -36.75
CA ARG A 156 0.62 30.27 -37.27
C ARG A 156 0.06 29.39 -38.39
N THR A 157 -1.19 29.61 -38.79
CA THR A 157 -1.88 28.82 -39.83
C THR A 157 -1.06 28.59 -41.11
N LYS A 158 -0.24 29.56 -41.53
CA LYS A 158 0.62 29.46 -42.72
C LYS A 158 2.03 28.90 -42.46
N THR A 159 2.43 28.79 -41.20
CA THR A 159 3.79 28.41 -40.78
C THR A 159 3.72 27.29 -39.72
N ARG A 160 2.73 26.39 -39.83
CA ARG A 160 2.59 25.29 -38.89
C ARG A 160 3.82 24.38 -38.97
N HIS A 161 4.29 23.88 -37.84
CA HIS A 161 5.45 22.99 -37.77
C HIS A 161 5.20 21.84 -36.77
N ASP A 162 5.93 20.76 -36.98
CA ASP A 162 5.84 19.56 -36.15
C ASP A 162 6.59 19.74 -34.84
N MET A 163 6.11 19.08 -33.79
CA MET A 163 6.70 19.16 -32.45
C MET A 163 7.53 17.91 -32.15
N SER A 164 8.77 18.12 -31.73
CA SER A 164 9.58 17.05 -31.11
C SER A 164 9.07 16.69 -29.71
N TYR A 165 9.49 15.54 -29.16
CA TYR A 165 9.11 15.10 -27.82
C TYR A 165 9.28 16.18 -26.73
N PRO A 166 10.45 16.84 -26.58
CA PRO A 166 10.63 17.86 -25.54
C PRO A 166 9.70 19.08 -25.72
N GLN A 167 9.45 19.49 -26.97
CA GLN A 167 8.55 20.60 -27.28
C GLN A 167 7.10 20.23 -26.97
N PHE A 168 6.67 19.02 -27.35
CA PHE A 168 5.35 18.50 -27.08
C PHE A 168 5.09 18.38 -25.57
N ALA A 169 6.04 17.82 -24.81
CA ALA A 169 5.91 17.68 -23.35
C ALA A 169 5.76 19.05 -22.67
N GLN A 170 6.58 20.04 -23.07
CA GLN A 170 6.50 21.40 -22.52
C GLN A 170 5.17 22.10 -22.89
N MET A 171 4.70 21.90 -24.12
CA MET A 171 3.40 22.41 -24.58
C MET A 171 2.25 21.79 -23.78
N LEU A 172 2.26 20.46 -23.58
CA LEU A 172 1.23 19.74 -22.84
C LEU A 172 1.13 20.20 -21.38
N ARG A 173 2.28 20.47 -20.74
CA ARG A 173 2.34 21.06 -19.40
C ARG A 173 1.70 22.45 -19.33
N GLY A 174 1.90 23.29 -20.35
CA GLY A 174 1.31 24.62 -20.45
C GLY A 174 -0.17 24.62 -20.85
N LEU A 175 -0.61 23.61 -21.61
CA LEU A 175 -1.93 23.53 -22.22
C LEU A 175 -3.07 23.66 -21.21
N GLN A 176 -2.95 23.03 -20.04
CA GLN A 176 -4.02 23.09 -19.02
C GLN A 176 -4.25 24.52 -18.52
N GLY A 177 -3.19 25.33 -18.39
CA GLY A 177 -3.33 26.72 -18.01
C GLY A 177 -3.94 27.60 -19.09
N GLU A 178 -3.57 27.34 -20.34
CA GLU A 178 -4.19 28.05 -21.46
C GLU A 178 -5.66 27.67 -21.63
N ARG A 179 -6.02 26.40 -21.42
CA ARG A 179 -7.42 25.94 -21.46
C ARG A 179 -8.27 26.69 -20.45
N ILE A 180 -7.80 26.81 -19.21
CA ILE A 180 -8.52 27.55 -18.16
C ILE A 180 -8.61 29.04 -18.51
N ARG A 181 -7.53 29.63 -19.04
CA ARG A 181 -7.52 31.05 -19.45
C ARG A 181 -8.52 31.34 -20.56
N GLN A 182 -8.54 30.53 -21.62
CA GLN A 182 -9.49 30.71 -22.72
C GLN A 182 -10.92 30.42 -22.28
N ALA A 183 -11.13 29.39 -21.45
CA ALA A 183 -12.43 29.10 -20.89
C ALA A 183 -12.96 30.28 -20.07
N PHE A 184 -12.11 30.90 -19.24
CA PHE A 184 -12.47 32.12 -18.49
C PHE A 184 -12.96 33.23 -19.43
N HIS A 185 -12.21 33.53 -20.50
CA HIS A 185 -12.62 34.53 -21.49
C HIS A 185 -13.94 34.21 -22.20
N VAL A 186 -14.34 32.94 -22.32
CA VAL A 186 -15.63 32.56 -22.90
C VAL A 186 -16.79 32.89 -21.97
N PHE A 187 -16.59 32.82 -20.66
CA PHE A 187 -17.62 33.09 -19.65
C PHE A 187 -17.63 34.55 -19.17
N ASP A 188 -16.49 35.25 -19.23
CA ASP A 188 -16.34 36.69 -18.97
C ASP A 188 -16.88 37.51 -20.14
N LYS A 189 -18.21 37.61 -20.24
CA LYS A 189 -18.92 38.23 -21.37
C LYS A 189 -18.81 39.76 -21.39
N ASP A 190 -18.69 40.39 -20.23
CA ASP A 190 -18.59 41.84 -20.06
C ASP A 190 -17.14 42.33 -19.98
N GLY A 191 -16.17 41.42 -19.84
CA GLY A 191 -14.74 41.76 -19.79
C GLY A 191 -14.36 42.44 -18.48
N ASP A 192 -15.16 42.25 -17.42
CA ASP A 192 -14.93 42.86 -16.10
C ASP A 192 -13.88 42.09 -15.29
N GLY A 193 -13.47 40.90 -15.76
CA GLY A 193 -12.49 40.04 -15.10
C GLY A 193 -13.10 39.16 -14.01
N TYR A 194 -14.43 38.99 -14.00
CA TYR A 194 -15.18 38.15 -13.07
C TYR A 194 -16.13 37.20 -13.81
N ILE A 195 -16.38 36.04 -13.21
CA ILE A 195 -17.34 35.06 -13.71
C ILE A 195 -18.27 34.59 -12.59
N GLU A 196 -19.42 34.03 -12.97
CA GLU A 196 -20.35 33.46 -12.01
C GLU A 196 -19.80 32.15 -11.40
N PRO A 197 -20.22 31.78 -10.17
CA PRO A 197 -19.75 30.58 -9.49
C PRO A 197 -19.99 29.29 -10.29
N GLU A 198 -21.14 29.20 -10.97
CA GLU A 198 -21.53 28.05 -11.78
C GLU A 198 -20.65 27.93 -13.04
N ASP A 199 -20.27 29.06 -13.64
CA ASP A 199 -19.37 29.08 -14.80
C ASP A 199 -17.97 28.59 -14.38
N PHE A 200 -17.47 29.05 -13.23
CA PHE A 200 -16.22 28.53 -12.67
C PHE A 200 -16.28 27.01 -12.42
N GLN A 201 -17.36 26.53 -11.81
CA GLN A 201 -17.56 25.11 -11.58
C GLN A 201 -17.52 24.32 -12.89
N ARG A 202 -18.18 24.84 -13.95
CA ARG A 202 -18.15 24.23 -15.29
C ARG A 202 -16.74 24.17 -15.87
N ILE A 203 -15.95 25.24 -15.77
CA ILE A 203 -14.55 25.27 -16.22
C ILE A 203 -13.76 24.15 -15.54
N ILE A 204 -13.82 24.08 -14.20
CA ILE A 204 -13.04 23.11 -13.42
C ILE A 204 -13.48 21.67 -13.69
N LEU A 205 -14.79 21.42 -13.84
CA LEU A 205 -15.31 20.09 -14.16
C LEU A 205 -14.82 19.58 -15.52
N GLU A 206 -14.63 20.46 -16.50
CA GLU A 206 -14.17 20.08 -17.82
C GLU A 206 -12.64 19.99 -17.93
N THR A 207 -11.90 20.86 -17.23
CA THR A 207 -10.43 20.89 -17.34
C THR A 207 -9.74 19.96 -16.36
N SER A 208 -10.30 19.79 -15.15
CA SER A 208 -9.52 19.30 -14.00
C SER A 208 -10.29 18.37 -13.05
N LYS A 209 -11.52 17.94 -13.39
CA LYS A 209 -12.31 16.99 -12.56
C LYS A 209 -11.52 15.75 -12.11
N HIS A 210 -10.66 15.21 -12.98
CA HIS A 210 -9.87 14.01 -12.70
C HIS A 210 -8.81 14.20 -11.61
N LYS A 211 -8.44 15.44 -11.28
CA LYS A 211 -7.42 15.77 -10.26
C LYS A 211 -8.00 16.12 -8.89
N LEU A 212 -9.31 16.34 -8.80
CA LEU A 212 -9.96 16.86 -7.60
C LEU A 212 -10.72 15.76 -6.88
N SER A 213 -10.82 15.85 -5.56
CA SER A 213 -11.69 15.00 -4.76
C SER A 213 -13.17 15.33 -4.99
N ASP A 214 -14.06 14.38 -4.71
CA ASP A 214 -15.50 14.62 -4.86
C ASP A 214 -15.99 15.70 -3.88
N TYR A 215 -15.36 15.76 -2.71
CA TYR A 215 -15.58 16.81 -1.71
C TYR A 215 -15.36 18.21 -2.27
N VAL A 216 -14.23 18.43 -2.94
CA VAL A 216 -13.92 19.75 -3.52
C VAL A 216 -14.94 20.08 -4.60
N LEU A 217 -15.27 19.10 -5.46
CA LEU A 217 -16.24 19.28 -6.55
C LEU A 217 -17.64 19.68 -6.06
N GLU A 218 -18.11 19.07 -4.96
CA GLU A 218 -19.39 19.40 -4.31
C GLU A 218 -19.39 20.81 -3.71
N HIS A 219 -18.25 21.26 -3.19
CA HIS A 219 -18.11 22.53 -2.48
C HIS A 219 -17.51 23.66 -3.33
N LEU A 220 -17.24 23.46 -4.62
CA LEU A 220 -16.69 24.49 -5.53
C LEU A 220 -17.44 25.84 -5.47
N PRO A 221 -18.79 25.88 -5.41
CA PRO A 221 -19.52 27.15 -5.33
C PRO A 221 -19.22 27.97 -4.07
N SER A 222 -18.79 27.31 -2.98
CA SER A 222 -18.46 27.98 -1.71
C SER A 222 -17.23 28.89 -1.81
N LEU A 223 -16.43 28.78 -2.87
CA LEU A 223 -15.23 29.59 -3.10
C LEU A 223 -15.53 31.09 -3.14
N CYS A 224 -16.74 31.47 -3.52
CA CYS A 224 -17.20 32.86 -3.57
C CYS A 224 -17.19 33.51 -2.19
N ASN A 225 -17.32 32.72 -1.13
CA ASN A 225 -17.29 33.21 0.25
C ASN A 225 -15.90 33.73 0.68
N ILE A 226 -14.84 33.36 -0.04
CA ILE A 226 -13.48 33.85 0.22
C ILE A 226 -13.25 35.22 -0.43
N SER A 227 -13.87 35.44 -1.59
CA SER A 227 -13.74 36.70 -2.32
C SER A 227 -14.71 37.73 -1.73
N ALA A 228 -14.34 39.01 -1.70
CA ALA A 228 -15.18 40.07 -1.12
C ALA A 228 -16.49 40.33 -1.90
N GLY A 229 -16.78 39.56 -2.95
CA GLY A 229 -17.92 39.70 -3.84
C GLY A 229 -18.56 38.36 -4.17
N THR A 230 -19.75 38.40 -4.75
CA THR A 230 -20.52 37.20 -5.13
C THR A 230 -19.98 36.50 -6.37
N LYS A 231 -19.16 37.19 -7.18
CA LYS A 231 -18.51 36.67 -8.38
C LYS A 231 -17.08 36.20 -8.11
N ILE A 232 -16.57 35.31 -8.96
CA ILE A 232 -15.21 34.77 -8.90
C ILE A 232 -14.29 35.54 -9.84
N SER A 233 -13.20 36.10 -9.30
CA SER A 233 -12.19 36.82 -10.09
C SER A 233 -11.26 35.87 -10.84
N TYR A 234 -10.67 36.33 -11.96
CA TYR A 234 -9.61 35.58 -12.66
C TYR A 234 -8.45 35.19 -11.73
N ALA A 235 -8.09 36.05 -10.78
CA ALA A 235 -7.01 35.80 -9.84
C ALA A 235 -7.32 34.58 -8.95
N THR A 236 -8.58 34.45 -8.49
CA THR A 236 -9.06 33.31 -7.72
C THR A 236 -8.96 32.01 -8.53
N VAL A 237 -9.38 32.04 -9.81
CA VAL A 237 -9.26 30.88 -10.71
C VAL A 237 -7.81 30.45 -10.89
N ARG A 238 -6.89 31.41 -11.04
CA ARG A 238 -5.46 31.15 -11.18
C ARG A 238 -4.82 30.58 -9.91
N ALA A 239 -5.20 31.10 -8.74
CA ALA A 239 -4.76 30.54 -7.47
C ALA A 239 -5.23 29.09 -7.29
N PHE A 240 -6.51 28.82 -7.59
CA PHE A 240 -7.04 27.45 -7.55
C PHE A 240 -6.29 26.52 -8.50
N GLN A 241 -5.97 26.97 -9.72
CA GLN A 241 -5.16 26.21 -10.66
C GLN A 241 -3.75 25.90 -10.13
N ASN A 242 -3.08 26.87 -9.51
CA ASN A 242 -1.75 26.67 -8.94
C ASN A 242 -1.78 25.65 -7.80
N ILE A 243 -2.80 25.67 -6.94
CA ILE A 243 -3.01 24.66 -5.89
C ILE A 243 -3.11 23.26 -6.50
N MET A 244 -3.94 23.08 -7.54
CA MET A 244 -4.06 21.79 -8.23
C MET A 244 -2.76 21.31 -8.88
N ARG A 245 -1.89 22.25 -9.31
CA ARG A 245 -0.61 21.90 -9.93
C ARG A 245 0.41 21.45 -8.91
N GLU A 246 0.41 22.05 -7.72
CA GLU A 246 1.40 21.83 -6.67
C GLU A 246 0.87 20.92 -5.54
N MET A 247 -0.14 20.09 -5.79
CA MET A 247 -0.78 19.22 -4.79
C MET A 247 0.21 18.35 -4.00
N ASP A 248 1.18 17.73 -4.69
CA ASP A 248 2.18 16.88 -4.04
C ASP A 248 3.10 17.67 -3.10
N MET A 249 3.48 18.88 -3.52
CA MET A 249 4.27 19.80 -2.69
C MET A 249 3.46 20.31 -1.49
N ILE A 250 2.15 20.57 -1.69
CA ILE A 250 1.24 20.95 -0.62
C ILE A 250 1.15 19.84 0.44
N ASP A 251 0.98 18.58 0.02
CA ASP A 251 0.95 17.42 0.93
C ASP A 251 2.25 17.30 1.73
N LEU A 252 3.41 17.44 1.07
CA LEU A 252 4.72 17.41 1.73
C LEU A 252 4.85 18.52 2.78
N ILE A 253 4.43 19.75 2.45
CA ILE A 253 4.48 20.90 3.37
C ILE A 253 3.53 20.69 4.55
N ILE A 254 2.33 20.16 4.30
CA ILE A 254 1.35 19.87 5.37
C ILE A 254 1.92 18.82 6.31
N ARG A 255 2.47 17.73 5.80
CA ARG A 255 3.10 16.67 6.62
C ARG A 255 4.18 17.25 7.52
N GLU A 256 5.15 17.97 6.94
CA GLU A 256 6.23 18.63 7.68
C GLU A 256 5.70 19.61 8.74
N ALA A 257 4.66 20.39 8.41
CA ALA A 257 4.06 21.34 9.34
C ALA A 257 3.31 20.64 10.48
N THR A 258 2.58 19.56 10.19
CA THR A 258 1.84 18.79 11.18
C THR A 258 2.73 17.97 12.11
N GLU A 259 3.84 17.43 11.62
CA GLU A 259 4.84 16.72 12.44
C GLU A 259 5.51 17.64 13.47
N LYS A 260 5.66 18.92 13.12
CA LYS A 260 6.20 19.95 14.02
C LYS A 260 5.18 20.51 15.01
N SER A 261 3.89 20.21 14.85
CA SER A 261 2.85 20.68 15.75
C SER A 261 2.56 19.65 16.83
N ASP A 262 2.53 20.07 18.10
CA ASP A 262 2.31 19.18 19.25
C ASP A 262 0.97 18.44 19.20
N ASP A 263 -0.06 19.05 18.59
CA ASP A 263 -1.41 18.52 18.46
C ASP A 263 -1.70 17.92 17.07
N GLY A 264 -0.71 17.90 16.17
CA GLY A 264 -0.88 17.47 14.78
C GLY A 264 -1.80 18.36 13.94
N LYS A 265 -2.12 19.59 14.40
CA LYS A 265 -2.97 20.54 13.69
C LYS A 265 -2.24 21.85 13.38
N ILE A 266 -2.46 22.39 12.19
CA ILE A 266 -1.75 23.57 11.69
C ILE A 266 -2.70 24.72 11.40
N THR A 267 -2.22 25.95 11.58
CA THR A 267 -2.86 27.17 11.09
C THR A 267 -2.33 27.56 9.71
N ARG A 268 -2.97 28.54 9.08
CA ARG A 268 -2.50 29.15 7.84
C ARG A 268 -1.05 29.67 7.95
N SER A 269 -0.74 30.30 9.08
CA SER A 269 0.59 30.85 9.33
C SER A 269 1.63 29.74 9.43
N ASP A 270 1.30 28.62 10.07
CA ASP A 270 2.20 27.48 10.21
C ASP A 270 2.51 26.86 8.84
N PHE A 271 1.50 26.73 7.98
CA PHE A 271 1.66 26.27 6.60
C PHE A 271 2.58 27.20 5.78
N LEU A 272 2.32 28.51 5.78
CA LEU A 272 3.15 29.49 5.05
C LEU A 272 4.59 29.52 5.58
N ASN A 273 4.78 29.42 6.89
CA ASN A 273 6.10 29.34 7.51
C ASN A 273 6.82 28.03 7.15
N ALA A 274 6.10 26.91 7.09
CA ALA A 274 6.67 25.64 6.64
C ALA A 274 7.07 25.69 5.16
N ALA A 275 6.22 26.24 4.30
CA ALA A 275 6.51 26.44 2.89
C ALA A 275 7.77 27.30 2.70
N ALA A 276 7.85 28.46 3.38
CA ALA A 276 9.01 29.35 3.31
C ALA A 276 10.31 28.72 3.84
N ARG A 277 10.23 27.76 4.77
CA ARG A 277 11.40 27.03 5.26
C ARG A 277 11.85 25.92 4.32
N LEU A 278 10.91 25.23 3.68
CA LEU A 278 11.19 24.13 2.77
C LEU A 278 11.72 24.63 1.42
N THR A 279 11.37 25.85 1.02
CA THR A 279 11.64 26.34 -0.34
C THR A 279 12.42 27.63 -0.37
N ARG A 280 13.30 27.76 -1.38
CA ARG A 280 14.21 28.92 -1.52
C ARG A 280 13.47 30.23 -1.80
N PHE A 281 12.30 30.14 -2.43
CA PHE A 281 11.41 31.26 -2.74
C PHE A 281 10.02 30.95 -2.21
N SER A 282 9.22 31.99 -1.95
CA SER A 282 7.81 31.82 -1.56
C SER A 282 7.06 31.13 -2.70
N LEU A 283 6.73 29.86 -2.52
CA LEU A 283 6.00 29.08 -3.52
C LEU A 283 4.52 29.45 -3.60
N PHE A 284 3.93 29.81 -2.47
CA PHE A 284 2.50 30.03 -2.36
C PHE A 284 2.16 31.50 -2.11
N THR A 285 1.11 31.96 -2.75
CA THR A 285 0.49 33.25 -2.46
C THR A 285 -0.43 33.14 -1.25
N PRO A 286 -0.70 34.24 -0.53
CA PRO A 286 -1.68 34.24 0.54
C PRO A 286 -3.05 33.72 0.07
N MET A 287 -3.50 34.10 -1.14
CA MET A 287 -4.79 33.65 -1.69
C MET A 287 -4.82 32.14 -1.94
N GLU A 288 -3.71 31.53 -2.36
CA GLU A 288 -3.64 30.07 -2.52
C GLU A 288 -3.78 29.35 -1.17
N ALA A 289 -3.12 29.87 -0.13
CA ALA A 289 -3.29 29.35 1.22
C ALA A 289 -4.71 29.54 1.76
N ASP A 290 -5.38 30.67 1.44
CA ASP A 290 -6.77 30.90 1.83
C ASP A 290 -7.74 29.90 1.20
N ILE A 291 -7.59 29.68 -0.10
CA ILE A 291 -8.41 28.71 -0.83
C ILE A 291 -8.23 27.30 -0.25
N LEU A 292 -6.99 26.90 0.02
CA LEU A 292 -6.69 25.59 0.61
C LEU A 292 -7.33 25.43 2.01
N PHE A 293 -7.15 26.41 2.89
CA PHE A 293 -7.69 26.37 4.26
C PHE A 293 -9.20 26.55 4.30
N HIS A 294 -9.80 27.25 3.35
CA HIS A 294 -11.25 27.35 3.20
C HIS A 294 -11.83 25.96 2.95
N PHE A 295 -11.37 25.25 1.91
CA PHE A 295 -11.89 23.91 1.60
C PHE A 295 -11.63 22.92 2.73
N ALA A 296 -10.42 22.90 3.29
CA ALA A 296 -10.10 21.96 4.37
C ALA A 296 -10.83 22.29 5.69
N GLY A 297 -11.25 23.54 5.89
CA GLY A 297 -11.91 24.02 7.10
C GLY A 297 -13.43 24.05 7.08
N LEU A 298 -14.08 23.70 5.98
CA LEU A 298 -15.55 23.72 5.86
C LEU A 298 -16.25 22.90 6.96
N ASP A 299 -15.68 21.76 7.34
CA ASP A 299 -16.23 20.87 8.38
C ASP A 299 -15.73 21.22 9.80
N ALA A 300 -14.71 22.09 9.92
CA ALA A 300 -13.95 22.30 11.15
C ALA A 300 -13.80 23.80 11.49
N PRO A 301 -14.68 24.36 12.33
CA PRO A 301 -14.67 25.79 12.66
C PRO A 301 -13.49 26.24 13.53
N SER A 302 -12.60 25.33 13.93
CA SER A 302 -11.49 25.63 14.85
C SER A 302 -10.36 26.46 14.24
N GLY A 303 -10.32 26.66 12.91
CA GLY A 303 -9.24 27.37 12.20
C GLY A 303 -7.87 26.67 12.24
N ARG A 304 -7.74 25.58 13.01
CA ARG A 304 -6.60 24.66 13.04
C ARG A 304 -7.03 23.32 12.45
N LEU A 305 -6.29 22.85 11.45
CA LEU A 305 -6.66 21.71 10.60
C LEU A 305 -5.61 20.61 10.69
N SER A 306 -6.06 19.38 10.71
CA SER A 306 -5.21 18.18 10.73
C SER A 306 -4.88 17.70 9.33
N GLN A 307 -3.89 16.81 9.19
CA GLN A 307 -3.58 16.17 7.90
C GLN A 307 -4.82 15.51 7.25
N ASN A 308 -5.71 14.91 8.04
CA ASN A 308 -6.93 14.28 7.55
C ASN A 308 -7.93 15.29 6.95
N ASP A 309 -7.95 16.52 7.45
CA ASP A 309 -8.83 17.58 6.94
C ASP A 309 -8.35 18.05 5.57
N PHE A 310 -7.03 18.15 5.39
CA PHE A 310 -6.44 18.45 4.09
C PHE A 310 -6.55 17.29 3.10
N ALA A 311 -6.43 16.04 3.55
CA ALA A 311 -6.55 14.85 2.70
C ALA A 311 -7.86 14.86 1.90
N LYS A 312 -8.95 15.37 2.46
CA LYS A 312 -10.24 15.54 1.76
C LYS A 312 -10.16 16.43 0.53
N VAL A 313 -9.20 17.35 0.48
CA VAL A 313 -9.02 18.35 -0.57
C VAL A 313 -7.98 17.89 -1.59
N ILE A 314 -6.86 17.33 -1.12
CA ILE A 314 -5.72 16.97 -1.96
C ILE A 314 -5.81 15.57 -2.59
N ASP A 315 -6.49 14.62 -1.94
CA ASP A 315 -6.56 13.26 -2.45
C ASP A 315 -7.73 13.12 -3.43
N ALA A 316 -7.40 12.98 -4.71
CA ALA A 316 -8.38 12.80 -5.79
C ALA A 316 -9.25 11.54 -5.61
N SER A 317 -8.80 10.56 -4.83
CA SER A 317 -9.55 9.34 -4.50
C SER A 317 -10.46 9.49 -3.27
N TRP A 318 -10.35 10.60 -2.53
CA TRP A 318 -11.13 10.85 -1.33
C TRP A 318 -12.62 11.02 -1.64
N ARG A 319 -13.46 10.40 -0.80
CA ARG A 319 -14.93 10.39 -0.93
C ARG A 319 -15.62 10.82 0.36
N THR A 320 -16.72 11.53 0.20
CA THR A 320 -17.62 11.88 1.29
C THR A 320 -18.21 10.59 1.91
N PRO A 321 -18.30 10.45 3.25
CA PRO A 321 -18.85 9.26 3.90
C PRO A 321 -20.25 8.84 3.42
N LEU A 322 -21.05 9.81 2.94
CA LEU A 322 -22.37 9.57 2.36
C LEU A 322 -22.29 8.82 1.01
N ALA A 323 -21.33 9.19 0.14
CA ALA A 323 -21.08 8.52 -1.14
C ALA A 323 -20.56 7.08 -0.92
N VAL A 324 -19.81 6.85 0.16
CA VAL A 324 -19.40 5.50 0.59
C VAL A 324 -20.61 4.69 1.05
N ALA A 325 -21.56 5.30 1.76
CA ALA A 325 -22.80 4.66 2.18
C ALA A 325 -23.75 4.37 1.00
N GLU A 326 -23.85 5.27 0.03
CA GLU A 326 -24.69 5.13 -1.16
C GLU A 326 -24.14 4.05 -2.11
N HIS A 327 -22.82 3.98 -2.29
CA HIS A 327 -22.17 2.86 -2.97
C HIS A 327 -22.30 1.54 -2.19
N ALA A 328 -22.33 1.57 -0.85
CA ALA A 328 -22.57 0.39 -0.01
C ALA A 328 -24.02 -0.13 -0.15
N VAL A 329 -24.98 0.76 -0.39
CA VAL A 329 -26.39 0.41 -0.70
C VAL A 329 -26.53 -0.10 -2.14
N ALA A 330 -25.82 0.50 -3.10
CA ALA A 330 -25.79 0.00 -4.48
C ALA A 330 -25.06 -1.34 -4.64
N THR A 331 -24.04 -1.61 -3.80
CA THR A 331 -23.38 -2.93 -3.71
C THR A 331 -24.13 -3.94 -2.82
N ALA A 332 -25.24 -3.54 -2.18
CA ALA A 332 -26.08 -4.47 -1.43
C ALA A 332 -26.88 -5.41 -2.36
N SER A 333 -27.12 -5.05 -3.63
CA SER A 333 -27.65 -5.99 -4.64
C SER A 333 -26.63 -7.06 -5.05
N ASP A 334 -25.34 -6.79 -4.82
CA ASP A 334 -24.23 -7.72 -5.03
C ASP A 334 -23.96 -8.61 -3.79
N ALA A 335 -24.67 -8.35 -2.67
CA ALA A 335 -24.58 -9.14 -1.44
C ALA A 335 -25.10 -10.58 -1.62
N THR A 336 -25.96 -10.80 -2.62
CA THR A 336 -26.46 -12.11 -3.03
C THR A 336 -25.35 -12.98 -3.65
N HIS A 337 -24.37 -12.37 -4.34
CA HIS A 337 -23.17 -13.05 -4.83
C HIS A 337 -22.09 -13.20 -3.75
N LYS A 338 -21.98 -12.24 -2.82
CA LYS A 338 -21.07 -12.33 -1.66
C LYS A 338 -21.43 -13.44 -0.66
N ALA A 339 -22.69 -13.87 -0.55
CA ALA A 339 -23.03 -15.01 0.31
C ALA A 339 -22.36 -16.32 -0.14
N ALA A 340 -22.18 -16.51 -1.45
CA ALA A 340 -21.48 -17.66 -2.01
C ALA A 340 -19.94 -17.52 -1.91
N GLU A 341 -19.41 -16.29 -1.98
CA GLU A 341 -17.97 -16.01 -1.86
C GLU A 341 -17.47 -15.93 -0.41
N LYS A 342 -18.32 -15.57 0.57
CA LYS A 342 -17.94 -15.49 1.99
C LYS A 342 -17.56 -16.86 2.56
N THR A 343 -18.15 -17.94 2.05
CA THR A 343 -17.76 -19.32 2.38
C THR A 343 -16.37 -19.66 1.85
N LYS A 344 -15.97 -19.12 0.69
CA LYS A 344 -14.61 -19.27 0.14
C LYS A 344 -13.59 -18.35 0.82
N SER A 345 -13.99 -17.12 1.18
CA SER A 345 -13.15 -16.14 1.88
C SER A 345 -12.82 -16.58 3.31
N ILE A 346 -13.77 -17.19 4.03
CA ILE A 346 -13.50 -17.78 5.35
C ILE A 346 -12.54 -18.99 5.23
N LEU A 347 -12.70 -19.82 4.21
CA LEU A 347 -11.79 -20.94 3.95
C LEU A 347 -10.38 -20.45 3.58
N HIS A 348 -10.27 -19.37 2.79
CA HIS A 348 -8.98 -18.79 2.40
C HIS A 348 -8.30 -18.06 3.57
N SER A 349 -9.04 -17.32 4.40
CA SER A 349 -8.50 -16.66 5.60
C SER A 349 -8.10 -17.67 6.67
N VAL A 350 -8.83 -18.78 6.80
CA VAL A 350 -8.43 -19.91 7.67
C VAL A 350 -7.21 -20.62 7.10
N LEU A 351 -7.12 -20.83 5.79
CA LEU A 351 -5.96 -21.48 5.15
C LEU A 351 -4.69 -20.62 5.25
N GLU A 352 -4.82 -19.30 5.09
CA GLU A 352 -3.70 -18.34 5.21
C GLU A 352 -3.26 -18.18 6.68
N SER A 353 -4.21 -18.21 7.61
CA SER A 353 -3.93 -18.27 9.04
C SER A 353 -3.27 -19.58 9.45
N VAL A 354 -3.68 -20.72 8.87
CA VAL A 354 -3.02 -22.02 9.05
C VAL A 354 -1.61 -22.01 8.46
N HIS A 355 -1.38 -21.35 7.32
CA HIS A 355 -0.06 -21.22 6.71
C HIS A 355 0.90 -20.39 7.58
N HIS A 356 0.48 -19.21 8.03
CA HIS A 356 1.28 -18.40 8.95
C HIS A 356 1.50 -19.08 10.31
N PHE A 357 0.48 -19.78 10.81
CA PHE A 357 0.57 -20.56 12.03
C PHE A 357 1.53 -21.75 11.89
N ALA A 358 1.51 -22.45 10.75
CA ALA A 358 2.42 -23.55 10.47
C ALA A 358 3.87 -23.07 10.35
N LEU A 359 4.10 -21.96 9.62
CA LEU A 359 5.43 -21.33 9.53
C LEU A 359 5.93 -20.87 10.91
N GLY A 360 5.08 -20.20 11.69
CA GLY A 360 5.41 -19.79 13.05
C GLY A 360 5.67 -20.97 14.00
N SER A 361 4.92 -22.06 13.85
CA SER A 361 5.10 -23.30 14.62
C SER A 361 6.40 -24.01 14.27
N VAL A 362 6.76 -24.09 12.98
CA VAL A 362 8.03 -24.69 12.53
C VAL A 362 9.22 -23.85 12.99
N ALA A 363 9.14 -22.53 12.87
CA ALA A 363 10.18 -21.63 13.38
C ALA A 363 10.34 -21.74 14.91
N GLY A 364 9.22 -21.79 15.65
CA GLY A 364 9.22 -21.99 17.10
C GLY A 364 9.77 -23.35 17.52
N ALA A 365 9.41 -24.42 16.81
CA ALA A 365 9.92 -25.77 17.04
C ALA A 365 11.43 -25.84 16.80
N PHE A 366 11.94 -25.20 15.75
CA PHE A 366 13.37 -25.12 15.47
C PHE A 366 14.13 -24.34 16.56
N GLY A 367 13.59 -23.19 17.00
CA GLY A 367 14.16 -22.44 18.12
C GLY A 367 14.18 -23.24 19.42
N ALA A 368 13.07 -23.89 19.76
CA ALA A 368 12.98 -24.74 20.95
C ALA A 368 13.95 -25.92 20.89
N PHE A 369 14.15 -26.51 19.71
CA PHE A 369 15.12 -27.59 19.49
C PHE A 369 16.56 -27.12 19.73
N MET A 370 16.95 -25.95 19.22
CA MET A 370 18.30 -25.39 19.42
C MET A 370 18.61 -25.06 20.88
N VAL A 371 17.63 -24.53 21.63
CA VAL A 371 17.80 -24.14 23.04
C VAL A 371 17.67 -25.35 23.99
N TYR A 372 17.09 -26.46 23.53
CA TYR A 372 16.78 -27.63 24.35
C TYR A 372 17.92 -28.18 25.22
N PRO A 373 19.19 -28.27 24.74
CA PRO A 373 20.29 -28.75 25.58
C PRO A 373 20.54 -27.90 26.84
N ILE A 374 20.32 -26.59 26.74
CA ILE A 374 20.48 -25.64 27.85
C ILE A 374 19.33 -25.84 28.85
N ASP A 375 18.11 -26.01 28.35
CA ASP A 375 16.93 -26.29 29.17
C ASP A 375 17.07 -27.59 29.96
N LEU A 376 17.63 -28.64 29.35
CA LEU A 376 17.87 -29.91 30.03
C LEU A 376 18.86 -29.75 31.20
N VAL A 377 19.96 -29.04 30.98
CA VAL A 377 20.96 -28.78 32.03
C VAL A 377 20.35 -27.98 33.17
N LYS A 378 19.59 -26.92 32.85
CA LYS A 378 18.89 -26.09 33.84
C LYS A 378 17.91 -26.91 34.67
N THR A 379 17.08 -27.74 34.03
CA THR A 379 16.05 -28.54 34.72
C THR A 379 16.65 -29.61 35.63
N ARG A 380 17.75 -30.26 35.23
CA ARG A 380 18.47 -31.22 36.08
C ARG A 380 19.14 -30.55 37.28
N MET A 381 19.76 -29.39 37.07
CA MET A 381 20.34 -28.63 38.17
C MET A 381 19.28 -28.16 39.17
N GLN A 382 18.12 -27.70 38.69
CA GLN A 382 17.01 -27.26 39.55
C GLN A 382 16.34 -28.42 40.29
N ASN A 383 16.31 -29.62 39.70
CA ASN A 383 15.65 -30.78 40.29
C ASN A 383 16.58 -31.67 41.13
N GLN A 384 17.87 -31.33 41.24
CA GLN A 384 18.83 -32.09 42.03
C GLN A 384 18.44 -32.06 43.52
N ARG A 385 18.02 -33.20 44.06
CA ARG A 385 17.71 -33.36 45.49
C ARG A 385 18.91 -33.99 46.19
N SER A 386 19.46 -33.30 47.17
CA SER A 386 20.59 -33.80 47.95
C SER A 386 20.09 -34.88 48.92
N THR A 387 20.54 -36.12 48.75
CA THR A 387 20.21 -37.26 49.63
C THR A 387 21.02 -37.25 50.93
N ARG A 388 22.10 -36.46 50.99
CA ARG A 388 22.99 -36.31 52.16
C ARG A 388 23.48 -34.86 52.22
N VAL A 389 23.30 -34.20 53.35
CA VAL A 389 23.67 -32.78 53.55
C VAL A 389 25.14 -32.57 53.13
N GLY A 390 25.36 -31.84 52.03
CA GLY A 390 26.70 -31.44 51.56
C GLY A 390 27.19 -32.08 50.26
N GLU A 391 26.54 -33.12 49.71
CA GLU A 391 26.93 -33.67 48.40
C GLU A 391 25.96 -33.18 47.30
N LEU A 392 26.48 -32.37 46.39
CA LEU A 392 25.81 -31.96 45.16
C LEU A 392 26.27 -32.86 44.00
N LEU A 393 25.33 -33.44 43.25
CA LEU A 393 25.59 -34.31 42.09
C LEU A 393 26.30 -33.56 40.94
N TYR A 394 25.97 -32.28 40.76
CA TYR A 394 26.57 -31.38 39.78
C TYR A 394 27.15 -30.15 40.48
N ASN A 395 28.43 -29.85 40.21
CA ASN A 395 29.08 -28.68 40.80
C ASN A 395 28.75 -27.39 40.06
N ASN A 396 28.53 -27.47 38.74
CA ASN A 396 28.24 -26.34 37.84
C ASN A 396 27.48 -26.82 36.59
N SER A 397 26.87 -25.91 35.82
CA SER A 397 26.13 -26.23 34.57
C SER A 397 27.00 -26.96 33.54
N LEU A 398 28.27 -26.58 33.42
CA LEU A 398 29.23 -27.25 32.53
C LEU A 398 29.59 -28.67 33.00
N ASP A 399 29.64 -28.89 34.31
CA ASP A 399 29.86 -30.22 34.89
C ASP A 399 28.64 -31.13 34.65
N CYS A 400 27.43 -30.59 34.79
CA CYS A 400 26.19 -31.27 34.42
C CYS A 400 26.19 -31.66 32.94
N ALA A 401 26.44 -30.73 32.03
CA ALA A 401 26.49 -31.01 30.58
C ALA A 401 27.52 -32.08 30.21
N ARG A 402 28.75 -32.00 30.76
CA ARG A 402 29.82 -33.00 30.50
C ARG A 402 29.43 -34.39 31.02
N LYS A 403 28.86 -34.48 32.22
CA LYS A 403 28.39 -35.75 32.80
C LYS A 403 27.25 -36.35 31.98
N VAL A 404 26.32 -35.53 31.48
CA VAL A 404 25.23 -35.99 30.60
C VAL A 404 25.79 -36.58 29.31
N ILE A 405 26.68 -35.87 28.62
CA ILE A 405 27.28 -36.35 27.36
C ILE A 405 28.08 -37.64 27.60
N ARG A 406 28.85 -37.73 28.69
CA ARG A 406 29.65 -38.92 29.01
C ARG A 406 28.79 -40.14 29.37
N ASN A 407 27.65 -39.93 30.03
CA ASN A 407 26.86 -41.02 30.62
C ASN A 407 25.65 -41.45 29.78
N GLU A 408 25.08 -40.53 28.99
CA GLU A 408 23.87 -40.72 28.17
C GLU A 408 24.14 -40.50 26.67
N GLY A 409 25.34 -40.04 26.32
CA GLY A 409 25.69 -39.69 24.94
C GLY A 409 25.12 -38.33 24.51
N PHE A 410 25.48 -37.90 23.30
CA PHE A 410 25.04 -36.63 22.74
C PHE A 410 23.51 -36.54 22.59
N LEU A 411 22.84 -37.66 22.28
CA LEU A 411 21.38 -37.72 22.18
C LEU A 411 20.68 -37.62 23.55
N GLY A 412 21.39 -37.87 24.66
CA GLY A 412 20.87 -37.68 26.01
C GLY A 412 20.50 -36.22 26.31
N LEU A 413 21.20 -35.26 25.67
CA LEU A 413 20.88 -33.83 25.76
C LEU A 413 19.49 -33.47 25.20
N TYR A 414 18.93 -34.33 24.35
CA TYR A 414 17.61 -34.15 23.73
C TYR A 414 16.51 -35.04 24.34
N SER A 415 16.79 -35.70 25.48
CA SER A 415 15.81 -36.52 26.18
C SER A 415 14.62 -35.67 26.65
N GLY A 416 13.43 -35.88 26.07
CA GLY A 416 12.20 -35.12 26.35
C GLY A 416 11.85 -34.01 25.34
N VAL A 417 12.60 -33.89 24.23
CA VAL A 417 12.36 -32.85 23.22
C VAL A 417 11.03 -33.01 22.50
N ILE A 418 10.55 -34.24 22.30
CA ILE A 418 9.30 -34.53 21.58
C ILE A 418 8.07 -33.88 22.26
N PRO A 419 7.82 -34.06 23.58
CA PRO A 419 6.78 -33.32 24.29
C PRO A 419 6.88 -31.80 24.16
N GLN A 420 8.11 -31.25 24.17
CA GLN A 420 8.32 -29.81 24.00
C GLN A 420 7.88 -29.35 22.60
N LEU A 421 8.31 -30.04 21.55
CA LEU A 421 7.98 -29.67 20.17
C LEU A 421 6.48 -29.79 19.86
N ILE A 422 5.82 -30.80 20.42
CA ILE A 422 4.36 -30.97 20.30
C ILE A 422 3.61 -29.81 21.00
N GLY A 423 4.17 -29.25 22.08
CA GLY A 423 3.55 -28.17 22.84
C GLY A 423 3.68 -26.78 22.22
N VAL A 424 4.70 -26.52 21.39
CA VAL A 424 4.98 -25.18 20.85
C VAL A 424 3.84 -24.62 20.01
N ALA A 425 3.27 -25.44 19.12
CA ALA A 425 2.22 -24.96 18.22
C ALA A 425 0.91 -24.63 18.97
N PRO A 426 0.33 -25.53 19.79
CA PRO A 426 -0.86 -25.21 20.58
C PRO A 426 -0.66 -24.01 21.52
N GLU A 427 0.52 -23.90 22.14
CA GLU A 427 0.88 -22.78 23.01
C GLU A 427 0.75 -21.43 22.27
N LYS A 428 1.34 -21.31 21.07
CA LYS A 428 1.29 -20.07 20.28
C LYS A 428 -0.12 -19.78 19.74
N ALA A 429 -0.85 -20.81 19.32
CA ALA A 429 -2.22 -20.67 18.81
C ALA A 429 -3.15 -20.07 19.86
N ILE A 430 -3.15 -20.66 21.06
CA ILE A 430 -4.04 -20.24 22.15
C ILE A 430 -3.70 -18.81 22.58
N LYS A 431 -2.41 -18.49 22.72
CA LYS A 431 -1.96 -17.16 23.10
C LYS A 431 -2.43 -16.09 22.12
N LEU A 432 -2.19 -16.29 20.82
CA LEU A 432 -2.58 -15.32 19.80
C LEU A 432 -4.11 -15.18 19.71
N THR A 433 -4.83 -16.31 19.68
CA THR A 433 -6.31 -16.30 19.54
C THR A 433 -6.99 -15.56 20.70
N VAL A 434 -6.56 -15.81 21.93
CA VAL A 434 -7.17 -15.15 23.11
C VAL A 434 -6.77 -13.69 23.16
N ASN A 435 -5.52 -13.36 22.83
CA ASN A 435 -5.05 -11.98 22.79
C ASN A 435 -5.82 -11.15 21.75
N ASP A 436 -6.02 -11.69 20.55
CA ASP A 436 -6.76 -11.04 19.47
C ASP A 436 -8.25 -10.89 19.79
N LEU A 437 -8.85 -11.89 20.43
CA LEU A 437 -10.26 -11.84 20.82
C LEU A 437 -10.51 -10.76 21.89
N VAL A 438 -9.63 -10.65 22.88
CA VAL A 438 -9.76 -9.66 23.95
C VAL A 438 -9.43 -8.26 23.43
N ARG A 439 -8.36 -8.12 22.61
CA ARG A 439 -8.03 -6.87 21.92
C ARG A 439 -9.19 -6.40 21.03
N GLY A 440 -9.79 -7.31 20.26
CA GLY A 440 -10.92 -7.01 19.38
C GLY A 440 -12.19 -6.60 20.13
N HIS A 441 -12.40 -7.12 21.35
CA HIS A 441 -13.53 -6.73 22.19
C HIS A 441 -13.36 -5.32 22.81
N PHE A 442 -12.13 -4.93 23.16
CA PHE A 442 -11.82 -3.65 23.78
C PHE A 442 -11.30 -2.58 22.80
N ALA A 443 -11.19 -2.90 21.51
CA ALA A 443 -10.82 -1.95 20.47
C ALA A 443 -11.97 -0.97 20.20
N ASN A 444 -11.66 0.32 20.22
CA ASN A 444 -12.63 1.35 19.89
C ASN A 444 -12.86 1.38 18.37
N LYS A 445 -14.11 1.20 17.92
CA LYS A 445 -14.48 0.99 16.50
C LYS A 445 -14.18 2.18 15.58
N GLU A 446 -13.92 3.36 16.13
CA GLU A 446 -13.67 4.57 15.35
C GLU A 446 -12.18 4.97 15.25
N THR A 447 -11.32 4.50 16.15
CA THR A 447 -9.90 4.91 16.22
C THR A 447 -8.91 3.76 16.10
N GLY A 448 -9.36 2.50 16.22
CA GLY A 448 -8.50 1.31 16.14
C GLY A 448 -7.45 1.19 17.27
N LYS A 449 -7.39 2.17 18.19
CA LYS A 449 -6.43 2.20 19.30
C LYS A 449 -7.03 1.59 20.56
N ILE A 450 -6.26 0.71 21.20
CA ILE A 450 -6.58 0.09 22.49
C ILE A 450 -5.88 0.91 23.57
N LYS A 451 -6.56 1.24 24.68
CA LYS A 451 -5.90 1.92 25.80
C LYS A 451 -4.97 0.93 26.51
N TYR A 452 -3.79 1.38 26.92
CA TYR A 452 -2.77 0.60 27.63
C TYR A 452 -3.29 -0.38 28.72
N PRO A 453 -4.25 -0.03 29.61
CA PRO A 453 -4.74 -1.01 30.60
C PRO A 453 -5.48 -2.20 29.98
N TYR A 454 -6.16 -2.03 28.84
CA TYR A 454 -6.85 -3.11 28.15
C TYR A 454 -5.90 -3.99 27.33
N GLU A 455 -4.79 -3.41 26.88
CA GLU A 455 -3.71 -4.15 26.23
C GLU A 455 -3.00 -5.09 27.23
N ILE A 456 -2.70 -4.57 28.42
CA ILE A 456 -2.19 -5.38 29.54
C ILE A 456 -3.18 -6.48 29.93
N LEU A 457 -4.47 -6.17 29.98
CA LEU A 457 -5.51 -7.15 30.30
C LEU A 457 -5.64 -8.23 29.21
N ALA A 458 -5.48 -7.87 27.93
CA ALA A 458 -5.44 -8.82 26.82
C ALA A 458 -4.21 -9.72 26.86
N GLY A 459 -3.04 -9.18 27.23
CA GLY A 459 -1.82 -9.96 27.47
C GLY A 459 -1.98 -10.95 28.63
N GLY A 460 -2.45 -10.46 29.78
CA GLY A 460 -2.65 -11.26 30.99
C GLY A 460 -3.70 -12.36 30.84
N SER A 461 -4.83 -12.08 30.17
CA SER A 461 -5.88 -13.08 29.92
C SER A 461 -5.46 -14.16 28.93
N ALA A 462 -4.71 -13.81 27.88
CA ALA A 462 -4.11 -14.79 26.97
C ALA A 462 -3.13 -15.72 27.69
N GLY A 463 -2.29 -15.14 28.56
CA GLY A 463 -1.35 -15.90 29.39
C GLY A 463 -2.03 -16.86 30.36
N ALA A 464 -3.05 -16.40 31.08
CA ALA A 464 -3.80 -17.24 32.01
C ALA A 464 -4.50 -18.42 31.29
N CYS A 465 -5.06 -18.17 30.10
CA CYS A 465 -5.67 -19.22 29.28
C CYS A 465 -4.63 -20.23 28.78
N GLN A 466 -3.45 -19.77 28.35
CA GLN A 466 -2.36 -20.63 27.90
C GLN A 466 -1.95 -21.65 28.98
N VAL A 467 -1.78 -21.20 30.24
CA VAL A 467 -1.34 -22.06 31.36
C VAL A 467 -2.27 -23.26 31.59
N ILE A 468 -3.57 -23.12 31.33
CA ILE A 468 -4.54 -24.22 31.48
C ILE A 468 -4.20 -25.38 30.53
N PHE A 469 -3.67 -25.08 29.34
CA PHE A 469 -3.36 -26.08 28.32
C PHE A 469 -1.90 -26.52 28.34
N THR A 470 -0.97 -25.64 28.68
CA THR A 470 0.47 -25.95 28.67
C THR A 470 0.91 -26.70 29.92
N ASN A 471 0.25 -26.52 31.07
CA ASN A 471 0.70 -27.10 32.33
C ASN A 471 0.80 -28.64 32.32
N PRO A 472 -0.17 -29.41 31.77
CA PRO A 472 -0.01 -30.86 31.61
C PRO A 472 1.19 -31.26 30.75
N LEU A 473 1.50 -30.50 29.70
CA LEU A 473 2.63 -30.77 28.80
C LEU A 473 3.98 -30.48 29.49
N GLU A 474 4.06 -29.39 30.26
CA GLU A 474 5.25 -29.05 31.06
C GLU A 474 5.56 -30.13 32.10
N ILE A 475 4.56 -30.63 32.82
CA ILE A 475 4.75 -31.67 33.83
C ILE A 475 5.26 -32.98 33.20
N VAL A 476 4.74 -33.34 32.03
CA VAL A 476 5.21 -34.52 31.28
C VAL A 476 6.66 -34.32 30.81
N LYS A 477 7.00 -33.14 30.27
CA LYS A 477 8.37 -32.78 29.87
C LYS A 477 9.33 -32.92 31.05
N ILE A 478 9.06 -32.24 32.16
CA ILE A 478 9.93 -32.23 33.34
C ILE A 478 10.16 -33.66 33.85
N ARG A 479 9.11 -34.48 33.94
CA ARG A 479 9.26 -35.86 34.44
C ARG A 479 10.02 -36.77 33.49
N LEU A 480 9.90 -36.59 32.17
CA LEU A 480 10.71 -37.33 31.21
C LEU A 480 12.19 -36.91 31.27
N GLN A 481 12.46 -35.60 31.43
CA GLN A 481 13.83 -35.08 31.59
C GLN A 481 14.52 -35.61 32.86
N VAL A 482 13.75 -35.77 33.95
CA VAL A 482 14.23 -36.30 35.23
C VAL A 482 14.35 -37.83 35.24
N GLN A 483 13.56 -38.56 34.43
CA GLN A 483 13.66 -40.02 34.35
C GLN A 483 14.98 -40.53 33.78
N GLY A 484 15.63 -39.75 32.91
CA GLY A 484 16.99 -40.06 32.43
C GLY A 484 18.00 -40.21 33.57
N GLU A 485 17.79 -39.48 34.67
CA GLU A 485 18.60 -39.51 35.90
C GLU A 485 18.31 -40.76 36.76
N ILE A 486 17.03 -41.13 36.90
CA ILE A 486 16.58 -42.24 37.77
C ILE A 486 16.86 -43.61 37.15
N ALA A 487 16.77 -43.73 35.82
CA ALA A 487 16.90 -45.00 35.10
C ALA A 487 18.27 -45.68 35.21
N LYS A 488 19.29 -44.98 35.73
CA LYS A 488 20.66 -45.50 35.89
C LYS A 488 21.11 -45.61 37.36
N ASN A 489 20.49 -44.88 38.29
CA ASN A 489 20.79 -45.00 39.73
C ASN A 489 20.09 -46.22 40.37
N VAL A 490 19.15 -46.86 39.65
CA VAL A 490 18.45 -48.08 40.06
C VAL A 490 18.47 -49.05 38.87
N GLU A 491 19.18 -50.17 38.99
CA GLU A 491 19.21 -51.21 37.94
C GLU A 491 17.79 -51.78 37.72
N GLY A 492 17.34 -51.80 36.46
CA GLY A 492 16.03 -52.36 36.07
C GLY A 492 14.84 -51.38 36.06
N ALA A 493 15.06 -50.07 36.25
CA ALA A 493 13.96 -49.10 36.21
C ALA A 493 13.35 -48.98 34.77
N PRO A 494 12.04 -49.22 34.58
CA PRO A 494 11.43 -49.20 33.26
C PRO A 494 11.40 -47.78 32.67
N ARG A 495 11.73 -47.64 31.38
CA ARG A 495 11.54 -46.39 30.63
C ARG A 495 10.04 -46.09 30.59
N ARG A 496 9.60 -45.03 31.28
CA ARG A 496 8.17 -44.69 31.36
C ARG A 496 7.81 -43.80 30.18
N SER A 497 6.75 -44.16 29.47
CA SER A 497 6.21 -43.35 28.39
C SER A 497 5.43 -42.14 28.92
N ALA A 498 5.27 -41.12 28.09
CA ALA A 498 4.39 -39.98 28.38
C ALA A 498 2.98 -40.43 28.80
N LEU A 499 2.44 -41.46 28.13
CA LEU A 499 1.13 -42.05 28.45
C LEU A 499 1.08 -42.67 29.85
N TRP A 500 2.16 -43.34 30.28
CA TRP A 500 2.26 -43.91 31.63
C TRP A 500 2.25 -42.82 32.70
N ILE A 501 2.95 -41.70 32.44
CA ILE A 501 3.01 -40.54 33.34
C ILE A 501 1.63 -39.91 33.51
N VAL A 502 0.92 -39.68 32.41
CA VAL A 502 -0.45 -39.14 32.40
C VAL A 502 -1.41 -40.05 33.16
N LYS A 503 -1.36 -41.37 32.89
CA LYS A 503 -2.24 -42.36 33.54
C LYS A 503 -2.02 -42.45 35.05
N ASN A 504 -0.79 -42.29 35.53
CA ASN A 504 -0.46 -42.44 36.95
C ASN A 504 -0.59 -41.15 37.77
N LEU A 505 -0.37 -39.98 37.18
CA LEU A 505 -0.60 -38.71 37.88
C LEU A 505 -2.08 -38.36 37.98
N GLY A 506 -2.88 -38.82 37.00
CA GLY A 506 -4.26 -38.38 36.84
C GLY A 506 -4.36 -36.88 36.53
N LEU A 507 -5.58 -36.39 36.37
CA LEU A 507 -5.85 -34.98 36.04
C LEU A 507 -5.33 -34.03 37.13
N VAL A 508 -5.55 -34.35 38.41
CA VAL A 508 -5.11 -33.51 39.54
C VAL A 508 -3.58 -33.41 39.62
N GLY A 509 -2.86 -34.50 39.33
CA GLY A 509 -1.40 -34.51 39.34
C GLY A 509 -0.77 -33.73 38.19
N LEU A 510 -1.47 -33.61 37.04
CA LEU A 510 -1.04 -32.84 35.88
C LEU A 510 -1.19 -31.33 36.05
N TYR A 511 -2.05 -30.87 36.98
CA TYR A 511 -2.24 -29.45 37.31
C TYR A 511 -1.46 -28.99 38.55
N LYS A 512 -0.70 -29.89 39.17
CA LYS A 512 0.14 -29.54 40.33
C LYS A 512 1.27 -28.61 39.91
N GLY A 513 1.29 -27.39 40.44
CA GLY A 513 2.26 -26.35 40.07
C GLY A 513 1.71 -25.27 39.14
N ALA A 514 0.45 -25.38 38.71
CA ALA A 514 -0.17 -24.40 37.80
C ALA A 514 -0.16 -22.96 38.35
N SER A 515 -0.26 -22.76 39.67
CA SER A 515 -0.15 -21.43 40.29
C SER A 515 1.24 -20.82 40.15
N ALA A 516 2.30 -21.64 40.23
CA ALA A 516 3.67 -21.20 40.01
C ALA A 516 3.94 -20.89 38.54
N CYS A 517 3.38 -21.68 37.61
CA CYS A 517 3.46 -21.37 36.17
C CYS A 517 2.67 -20.10 35.83
N LEU A 518 1.50 -19.88 36.44
CA LEU A 518 0.72 -18.67 36.26
C LEU A 518 1.45 -17.42 36.75
N LEU A 519 2.13 -17.50 37.90
CA LEU A 519 2.99 -16.40 38.40
C LEU A 519 4.19 -16.14 37.48
N ARG A 520 4.91 -17.20 37.09
CA ARG A 520 6.08 -17.12 36.19
C ARG A 520 5.72 -16.49 34.84
N ASP A 521 4.64 -16.96 34.24
CA ASP A 521 4.26 -16.52 32.90
C ASP A 521 3.53 -15.17 32.98
N GLY A 522 2.72 -14.96 34.04
CA GLY A 522 2.01 -13.71 34.33
C GLY A 522 2.91 -12.48 34.30
N GLU A 523 4.09 -12.52 34.92
CA GLU A 523 5.04 -11.39 34.96
C GLU A 523 5.56 -11.01 33.56
N PHE A 524 5.76 -11.98 32.67
CA PHE A 524 6.25 -11.76 31.30
C PHE A 524 5.16 -11.15 30.40
N PHE A 525 3.88 -11.25 30.77
CA PHE A 525 2.75 -10.79 29.96
C PHE A 525 2.29 -9.36 30.25
N PHE A 526 2.73 -8.75 31.36
CA PHE A 526 2.47 -7.33 31.64
C PHE A 526 3.33 -6.38 30.79
N PHE A 527 4.46 -6.88 30.25
CA PHE A 527 5.48 -6.07 29.57
C PHE A 527 5.49 -6.20 28.03
N PHE A 528 4.68 -7.10 27.45
CA PHE A 528 4.65 -7.37 26.01
C PHE A 528 3.28 -7.14 25.38
#